data_AF-A0A388RHC2-F1
#
_entry.id   AF-A0A388RHC2-F1
#
_cell.length_a   1.000
_cell.length_b   1.000
_cell.length_c   1.000
_cell.angle_alpha   90.00
_cell.angle_beta   90.00
_cell.angle_gamma   90.00
#
_symmetry.space_group_name_H-M   'P 1'
#
loop_
_entity.id
_entity.type
_entity.pdbx_description
1 polymer ?
#
loop_
_entity_poly.entity_id
_entity_poly.type
_entity_poly.pdbx_seq_one_letter_code
_entity_poly.pdbx_strand_id
1 'polypeptide(L)'
;MDIPLDTVKVIYRRAIDPRASDGEGAAWWAAVAEEVIAVVRAEDTVAAASVIAWWHHDWHAVGDSARAAAARIRRASRALRIG
;
A
#
# COMPACT_ATOMS: atom_id res chain seq x y z
N MET A 1 -7.81 13.59 6.77
CA MET A 1 -6.45 14.07 6.51
C MET A 1 -5.99 13.45 5.20
N ASP A 2 -5.46 14.25 4.28
CA ASP A 2 -4.90 13.71 3.04
C ASP A 2 -3.46 13.28 3.27
N ILE A 3 -3.10 12.10 2.76
CA ILE A 3 -1.76 11.55 2.90
C ILE A 3 -0.94 12.07 1.71
N PRO A 4 0.16 12.83 1.94
CA PRO A 4 0.99 13.32 0.85
C PRO A 4 1.56 12.20 -0.01
N LEU A 5 1.70 12.42 -1.33
CA LEU A 5 2.22 11.41 -2.26
C LEU A 5 3.60 10.89 -1.84
N ASP A 6 4.49 11.74 -1.33
CA ASP A 6 5.81 11.29 -0.85
C ASP A 6 5.69 10.35 0.36
N THR A 7 4.67 10.54 1.20
CA THR A 7 4.39 9.63 2.32
C THR A 7 3.85 8.29 1.82
N VAL A 8 2.96 8.30 0.83
CA VAL A 8 2.50 7.08 0.14
C VAL A 8 3.69 6.31 -0.42
N LYS A 9 4.60 6.98 -1.14
CA LYS A 9 5.79 6.36 -1.73
C LYS A 9 6.65 5.68 -0.66
N VAL A 10 6.86 6.35 0.47
CA VAL A 10 7.60 5.78 1.62
C VAL A 10 6.89 4.54 2.19
N ILE A 11 5.57 4.60 2.37
CA ILE A 11 4.77 3.46 2.84
C ILE A 11 4.88 2.30 1.85
N TYR A 12 4.65 2.55 0.57
CA TYR A 12 4.72 1.53 -0.48
C TYR A 12 6.09 0.86 -0.54
N ARG A 13 7.18 1.64 -0.54
CA ARG A 13 8.55 1.11 -0.57
C ARG A 13 8.87 0.25 0.65
N ARG A 14 8.40 0.65 1.84
CA ARG A 14 8.60 -0.12 3.08
C ARG A 14 7.76 -1.38 3.14
N ALA A 15 6.56 -1.34 2.57
CA ALA A 15 5.54 -2.34 2.79
C ALA A 15 5.34 -3.31 1.62
N ILE A 16 5.73 -2.96 0.40
CA ILE A 16 5.45 -3.71 -0.82
C ILE A 16 6.74 -3.95 -1.60
N ASP A 17 7.30 -2.91 -2.22
CA ASP A 17 8.50 -3.03 -3.05
C ASP A 17 9.55 -1.95 -2.72
N PRO A 18 10.63 -2.31 -2.01
CA PRO A 18 11.73 -1.41 -1.71
C PRO A 18 12.48 -0.87 -2.93
N ARG A 19 12.32 -1.50 -4.11
CA ARG A 19 12.99 -1.11 -5.36
C ARG A 19 12.21 -0.08 -6.17
N ALA A 20 10.92 0.13 -5.89
CA ALA A 20 10.12 1.12 -6.58
C ALA A 20 10.74 2.52 -6.43
N SER A 21 10.98 3.19 -7.55
CA SER A 21 11.75 4.43 -7.60
C SER A 21 10.90 5.63 -8.01
N ASP A 22 11.44 6.84 -7.95
CA ASP A 22 10.75 8.01 -8.50
C ASP A 22 10.75 8.03 -10.03
N GLY A 23 11.46 7.09 -10.67
CA GLY A 23 11.41 6.86 -12.12
C GLY A 23 10.14 6.15 -12.60
N GLU A 24 9.32 5.61 -11.68
CA GLU A 24 8.00 5.11 -12.05
C GLU A 24 7.10 6.26 -12.52
N GLY A 25 6.26 5.99 -13.53
CA GLY A 25 5.43 7.02 -14.15
C GLY A 25 4.45 7.68 -13.17
N ALA A 26 4.13 8.96 -13.39
CA ALA A 26 3.21 9.71 -12.53
C ALA A 26 1.82 9.05 -12.42
N ALA A 27 1.30 8.50 -13.52
CA ALA A 27 0.03 7.76 -13.52
C ALA A 27 0.08 6.48 -12.67
N TRP A 28 1.24 5.81 -12.65
CA TRP A 28 1.46 4.64 -11.81
C TRP A 28 1.45 5.02 -10.33
N TRP A 29 2.18 6.09 -9.96
CA TRP A 29 2.18 6.59 -8.59
C TRP A 29 0.82 7.12 -8.12
N ALA A 30 0.01 7.68 -9.02
CA ALA A 30 -1.36 8.10 -8.70
C ALA A 30 -2.25 6.90 -8.33
N ALA A 31 -2.24 5.84 -9.16
CA ALA A 31 -2.98 4.60 -8.87
C ALA A 31 -2.49 3.94 -7.58
N VAL A 32 -1.18 3.91 -7.35
CA VAL A 32 -0.59 3.42 -6.09
C VAL A 32 -1.05 4.22 -4.89
N ALA A 33 -1.18 5.54 -5.01
CA ALA A 33 -1.63 6.41 -3.93
C ALA A 33 -3.07 6.18 -3.54
N GLU A 34 -3.99 6.09 -4.51
CA GLU A 34 -5.42 5.86 -4.25
C GLU A 34 -5.63 4.60 -3.39
N GLU A 35 -4.92 3.54 -3.74
CA GLU A 35 -5.05 2.23 -3.13
C GLU A 35 -4.35 2.14 -1.77
N VAL A 36 -3.12 2.66 -1.65
CA VAL A 36 -2.44 2.74 -0.34
C VAL A 36 -3.28 3.57 0.64
N ILE A 37 -3.86 4.69 0.18
CA ILE A 37 -4.75 5.51 0.99
C ILE A 37 -6.00 4.73 1.39
N ALA A 38 -6.62 3.99 0.48
CA ALA A 38 -7.78 3.15 0.79
C ALA A 38 -7.46 2.06 1.83
N VAL A 39 -6.29 1.41 1.74
CA VAL A 39 -5.80 0.41 2.71
C VAL A 39 -5.56 1.00 4.09
N VAL A 40 -5.00 2.21 4.14
CA VAL A 40 -4.77 2.93 5.39
C VAL A 40 -6.09 3.34 6.02
N ARG A 41 -7.06 3.81 5.23
CA ARG A 41 -8.37 4.28 5.69
C ARG A 41 -9.37 3.16 5.99
N ALA A 42 -9.13 1.94 5.52
CA ALA A 42 -9.98 0.80 5.81
C ALA A 42 -10.14 0.57 7.32
N GLU A 43 -11.32 0.13 7.74
CA GLU A 43 -11.68 -0.09 9.14
C GLU A 43 -10.75 -1.10 9.81
N ASP A 44 -10.52 -2.23 9.14
CA ASP A 44 -9.67 -3.31 9.64
C ASP A 44 -8.77 -3.92 8.56
N THR A 45 -7.96 -4.89 8.95
CA THR A 45 -7.04 -5.58 8.03
C THR A 45 -7.77 -6.50 7.03
N VAL A 46 -9.00 -6.94 7.31
CA VAL A 46 -9.79 -7.75 6.37
C VAL A 46 -10.29 -6.86 5.23
N ALA A 47 -10.93 -5.74 5.56
CA ALA A 47 -11.37 -4.74 4.59
C ALA A 47 -10.18 -4.23 3.76
N ALA A 48 -9.06 -3.95 4.41
CA ALA A 48 -7.83 -3.53 3.74
C ALA A 48 -7.25 -4.61 2.79
N ALA A 49 -7.37 -5.89 3.13
CA ALA A 49 -6.94 -6.97 2.26
C ALA A 49 -7.80 -7.08 1.00
N SER A 50 -9.12 -6.87 1.13
CA SER A 50 -10.04 -6.85 0.00
C SER A 50 -9.72 -5.72 -0.98
N VAL A 51 -9.28 -4.56 -0.48
CA VAL A 51 -8.84 -3.44 -1.32
C VAL A 51 -7.64 -3.85 -2.19
N ILE A 52 -6.59 -4.46 -1.63
CA ILE A 52 -5.39 -4.78 -2.42
C ILE A 52 -5.43 -6.13 -3.13
N ALA A 53 -6.48 -6.92 -2.95
CA ALA A 53 -6.57 -8.26 -3.50
C ALA A 53 -6.36 -8.27 -5.03
N TRP A 54 -6.79 -7.21 -5.71
CA TRP A 54 -6.68 -7.10 -7.16
C TRP A 54 -5.29 -6.69 -7.67
N TRP A 55 -4.43 -6.09 -6.84
CA TRP A 55 -3.09 -5.62 -7.23
C TRP A 55 -2.20 -6.73 -7.76
N HIS A 56 -2.18 -7.83 -7.01
CA HIS A 56 -1.57 -9.07 -7.44
C HIS A 56 -2.67 -10.11 -7.39
N HIS A 57 -3.41 -10.22 -8.49
CA HIS A 57 -4.55 -11.13 -8.64
C HIS A 57 -4.29 -12.52 -8.03
N ASP A 58 -3.04 -13.00 -8.16
CA ASP A 58 -2.53 -14.10 -7.35
C ASP A 58 -1.34 -13.65 -6.48
N TRP A 59 -1.63 -13.37 -5.21
CA TRP A 59 -0.62 -13.06 -4.21
C TRP A 59 0.30 -14.25 -3.89
N HIS A 60 -0.16 -15.49 -4.08
CA HIS A 60 0.67 -16.67 -3.87
C HIS A 60 1.78 -16.76 -4.93
N ALA A 61 1.52 -16.36 -6.17
CA ALA A 61 2.52 -16.32 -7.23
C ALA A 61 3.70 -15.38 -6.90
N VAL A 62 3.48 -14.36 -6.07
CA VAL A 62 4.53 -13.44 -5.58
C VAL A 62 5.04 -13.80 -4.17
N GLY A 63 4.65 -14.97 -3.64
CA GLY A 63 5.11 -15.48 -2.36
C GLY A 63 4.55 -14.75 -1.14
N ASP A 64 3.35 -14.15 -1.25
CA ASP A 64 2.75 -13.34 -0.19
C ASP A 64 1.22 -13.56 -0.11
N SER A 65 0.54 -12.76 0.71
CA SER A 65 -0.93 -12.69 0.76
C SER A 65 -1.40 -11.24 0.85
N ALA A 66 -2.57 -10.95 0.24
CA ALA A 66 -3.23 -9.65 0.36
C ALA A 66 -3.37 -9.19 1.82
N ARG A 67 -3.66 -10.12 2.74
CA ARG A 67 -3.78 -9.83 4.17
C ARG A 67 -2.45 -9.40 4.79
N ALA A 68 -1.36 -10.10 4.49
CA ALA A 68 -0.04 -9.78 5.02
C ALA A 68 0.50 -8.45 4.45
N ALA A 69 0.33 -8.22 3.15
CA ALA A 69 0.67 -6.96 2.50
C ALA A 69 -0.15 -5.78 3.07
N ALA A 70 -1.48 -5.92 3.22
CA ALA A 70 -2.32 -4.90 3.85
C ALA A 70 -1.90 -4.61 5.30
N ALA A 71 -1.54 -5.65 6.07
CA ALA A 71 -1.03 -5.48 7.43
C ALA A 71 0.30 -4.71 7.46
N ARG A 72 1.21 -4.96 6.51
CA ARG A 72 2.48 -4.23 6.37
C ARG A 72 2.25 -2.75 6.04
N ILE A 73 1.36 -2.44 5.10
CA ILE A 73 1.00 -1.06 4.74
C ILE A 73 0.47 -0.30 5.95
N ARG A 74 -0.52 -0.88 6.65
CA ARG A 74 -1.12 -0.25 7.85
C ARG A 74 -0.10 -0.06 8.98
N ARG A 75 0.82 -1.01 9.18
CA ARG A 75 1.91 -0.86 10.16
C ARG A 75 2.87 0.27 9.78
N ALA A 76 3.25 0.36 8.51
CA ALA A 76 4.13 1.42 8.02
C ALA A 76 3.48 2.81 8.17
N SER A 77 2.18 2.92 7.89
CA SER A 77 1.41 4.15 8.11
C SER A 77 1.41 4.59 9.57
N ARG A 78 1.11 3.67 10.50
CA ARG A 78 1.16 3.96 11.94
C ARG A 78 2.54 4.38 12.43
N ALA A 79 3.61 3.76 11.92
CA ALA A 79 4.98 4.12 12.26
C ALA A 79 5.35 5.55 11.83
N LEU A 80 4.69 6.08 10.79
CA LEU A 80 4.84 7.45 10.32
C LEU A 80 3.88 8.43 11.03
N ARG A 81 3.07 7.96 11.99
CA ARG A 81 1.98 8.73 12.64
C ARG A 81 0.94 9.26 11.65
N ILE A 82 0.74 8.51 10.57
CA ILE A 82 -0.30 8.76 9.57
C ILE A 82 -1.42 7.76 9.88
N GLY A 83 -2.55 8.26 10.37
CA GLY A 83 -3.68 7.45 10.81
C GLY A 83 -4.36 8.05 12.03
#